data_AF-A0A4R2IQH6-F1
#
_entry.id   AF-A0A4R2IQH6-F1
#
_cell.length_a   1.000
_cell.length_b   1.000
_cell.length_c   1.000
_cell.angle_alpha   90.00
_cell.angle_beta   90.00
_cell.angle_gamma   90.00
#
_symmetry.space_group_name_H-M   'P 1'
#
loop_
_entity.id
_entity.type
_entity.pdbx_description
1 polymer ?
#
loop_
_entity_poly.entity_id
_entity_poly.type
_entity_poly.pdbx_seq_one_letter_code
_entity_poly.pdbx_strand_id
1 'polypeptide(L)'
;MHHHNHYYGQAHILARYAGLDFDHPPRLRGYLQHGWNIGCGWNPVHEFYDGAWRFTWSDAPRRRGHALGRRNYHSIGAPFLYLLDLEPAAEEEREGTLWFLFHGWEGGKIQGDHQRLIDEIRETEPGPVTFSLYYTEYERPEVRRYYEDAGFRVVSFGRRGFSYERTDRRFLFKQLAELRRHKRVAANRLSTAIFYGVAAGCEPAVYGDPMQMEGENPLFGGESRIKRLWPEMLGKSIDLEAARATTDVELGRSWMMPAAELRMLFDWRERV
;
A
#
# COMPACT_ATOMS: atom_id res chain seq x y z
N MET A 1 -0.78 -22.53 -0.07
CA MET A 1 -0.80 -21.17 -0.69
C MET A 1 0.60 -20.59 -0.52
N HIS A 2 0.96 -19.45 -1.12
CA HIS A 2 2.10 -18.67 -0.63
C HIS A 2 1.58 -17.69 0.45
N HIS A 3 2.22 -17.64 1.62
CA HIS A 3 1.70 -16.89 2.77
C HIS A 3 1.58 -15.37 2.52
N HIS A 4 2.39 -14.83 1.61
CA HIS A 4 2.31 -13.41 1.20
C HIS A 4 0.95 -12.99 0.64
N ASN A 5 0.16 -13.93 0.11
CA ASN A 5 -1.15 -13.62 -0.43
C ASN A 5 -2.14 -13.13 0.65
N HIS A 6 -1.86 -13.43 1.93
CA HIS A 6 -2.66 -12.95 3.05
C HIS A 6 -2.17 -11.61 3.62
N TYR A 7 -1.01 -11.12 3.22
CA TYR A 7 -0.48 -9.86 3.74
C TYR A 7 -1.51 -8.74 3.60
N TYR A 8 -1.72 -8.03 4.71
CA TYR A 8 -2.67 -6.93 4.84
C TYR A 8 -4.15 -7.31 4.58
N GLY A 9 -4.48 -8.61 4.58
CA GLY A 9 -5.84 -9.10 4.35
C GLY A 9 -6.27 -9.21 2.89
N GLN A 10 -5.34 -9.14 1.94
CA GLN A 10 -5.69 -9.03 0.51
C GLN A 10 -6.49 -10.23 -0.04
N ALA A 11 -6.07 -11.46 0.24
CA ALA A 11 -6.84 -12.65 -0.14
C ALA A 11 -8.25 -12.67 0.48
N HIS A 12 -8.41 -12.13 1.70
CA HIS A 12 -9.69 -12.07 2.40
C HIS A 12 -10.65 -11.06 1.75
N ILE A 13 -10.13 -9.92 1.29
CA ILE A 13 -10.89 -8.92 0.53
C ILE A 13 -11.38 -9.51 -0.79
N LEU A 14 -10.47 -10.13 -1.57
CA LEU A 14 -10.84 -10.74 -2.84
C LEU A 14 -11.87 -11.85 -2.67
N ALA A 15 -11.74 -12.69 -1.63
CA ALA A 15 -12.73 -13.72 -1.34
C ALA A 15 -14.10 -13.12 -1.00
N ARG A 16 -14.17 -12.10 -0.13
CA ARG A 16 -15.43 -11.43 0.21
C ARG A 16 -16.06 -10.74 -1.00
N TYR A 17 -15.27 -10.02 -1.81
CA TYR A 17 -15.76 -9.41 -3.05
C TYR A 17 -16.29 -10.47 -4.02
N ALA A 18 -15.60 -11.60 -4.11
CA ALA A 18 -16.07 -12.76 -4.85
C ALA A 18 -17.24 -13.49 -4.15
N GLY A 19 -17.85 -13.00 -3.07
CA GLY A 19 -18.96 -13.66 -2.39
C GLY A 19 -18.62 -15.00 -1.72
N LEU A 20 -17.37 -15.17 -1.30
CA LEU A 20 -16.87 -16.35 -0.59
C LEU A 20 -16.55 -16.00 0.87
N ASP A 21 -16.28 -17.01 1.69
CA ASP A 21 -16.00 -16.84 3.12
C ASP A 21 -14.80 -15.90 3.37
N PHE A 22 -15.04 -14.84 4.14
CA PHE A 22 -14.01 -13.84 4.46
C PHE A 22 -12.92 -14.44 5.35
N ASP A 23 -13.28 -15.26 6.35
CA ASP A 23 -12.33 -15.73 7.35
C ASP A 23 -11.44 -16.88 6.85
N HIS A 24 -11.93 -17.65 5.89
CA HIS A 24 -11.29 -18.81 5.29
C HIS A 24 -11.25 -18.69 3.76
N PRO A 25 -10.52 -17.70 3.21
CA PRO A 25 -10.46 -17.49 1.77
C PRO A 25 -9.90 -18.75 1.08
N PRO A 26 -10.45 -19.17 -0.06
CA PRO A 26 -9.95 -20.34 -0.77
C PRO A 26 -8.51 -20.18 -1.23
N ARG A 27 -7.89 -21.30 -1.60
CA ARG A 27 -6.47 -21.30 -1.97
C ARG A 27 -6.24 -20.52 -3.28
N LEU A 28 -5.61 -19.35 -3.23
CA LEU A 28 -5.03 -18.68 -4.40
C LEU A 28 -3.79 -19.44 -4.90
N ARG A 29 -3.83 -19.92 -6.14
CA ARG A 29 -2.75 -20.69 -6.80
C ARG A 29 -1.82 -19.75 -7.56
N GLY A 30 -0.92 -19.11 -6.82
CA GLY A 30 0.06 -18.16 -7.37
C GLY A 30 0.47 -17.12 -6.35
N TYR A 31 0.98 -15.99 -6.84
CA TYR A 31 1.51 -14.90 -6.05
C TYR A 31 0.76 -13.61 -6.34
N LEU A 32 0.16 -13.03 -5.31
CA LEU A 32 -0.50 -11.75 -5.39
C LEU A 32 0.49 -10.62 -5.08
N GLN A 33 0.56 -9.61 -5.95
CA GLN A 33 1.22 -8.35 -5.65
C GLN A 33 0.55 -7.74 -4.42
N HIS A 34 1.33 -7.45 -3.38
CA HIS A 34 0.81 -6.97 -2.08
C HIS A 34 1.15 -5.51 -1.77
N GLY A 35 1.89 -4.84 -2.65
CA GLY A 35 2.26 -3.43 -2.51
C GLY A 35 2.66 -2.84 -3.85
N TRP A 36 2.59 -1.52 -3.95
CA TRP A 36 3.18 -0.77 -5.05
C TRP A 36 4.70 -0.78 -4.92
N ASN A 37 5.39 -0.96 -6.05
CA ASN A 37 6.81 -0.66 -6.18
C ASN A 37 7.15 -0.27 -7.62
N ILE A 38 8.30 0.36 -7.76
CA ILE A 38 8.83 0.91 -9.02
C ILE A 38 9.26 -0.22 -9.99
N GLY A 39 9.48 -1.41 -9.44
CA GLY A 39 9.85 -2.62 -10.17
C GLY A 39 8.64 -3.38 -10.70
N CYS A 40 8.74 -4.70 -10.69
CA CYS A 40 7.74 -5.57 -11.31
C CYS A 40 6.57 -5.93 -10.38
N GLY A 41 6.42 -5.33 -9.20
CA GLY A 41 5.38 -5.69 -8.23
C GLY A 41 5.86 -6.61 -7.10
N TRP A 42 7.14 -7.01 -7.09
CA TRP A 42 7.77 -7.76 -5.99
C TRP A 42 9.16 -7.26 -5.68
N ASN A 43 9.63 -7.60 -4.48
CA ASN A 43 11.04 -7.45 -4.10
C ASN A 43 11.94 -8.19 -5.11
N PRO A 44 13.11 -7.63 -5.49
CA PRO A 44 14.06 -8.24 -6.41
C PRO A 44 14.45 -9.67 -6.06
N VAL A 45 14.68 -9.95 -4.78
CA VAL A 45 15.07 -11.28 -4.27
C VAL A 45 13.87 -12.15 -3.94
N HIS A 46 12.66 -11.76 -4.33
CA HIS A 46 11.49 -12.60 -4.12
C HIS A 46 11.57 -13.85 -5.00
N GLU A 47 11.68 -15.00 -4.35
CA GLU A 47 11.69 -16.30 -5.01
C GLU A 47 10.28 -16.72 -5.39
N PHE A 48 10.15 -17.23 -6.61
CA PHE A 48 8.90 -17.77 -7.13
C PHE A 48 9.10 -19.24 -7.46
N TYR A 49 8.09 -20.07 -7.20
CA TYR A 49 8.03 -21.38 -7.83
C TYR A 49 7.92 -21.26 -9.34
N ASP A 50 8.62 -22.13 -10.06
CA ASP A 50 8.55 -22.22 -11.51
C ASP A 50 7.12 -22.48 -11.99
N GLY A 51 6.75 -21.82 -13.08
CA GLY A 51 5.40 -21.92 -13.66
C GLY A 51 4.29 -21.21 -12.87
N ALA A 52 4.55 -20.69 -11.66
CA ALA A 52 3.52 -20.05 -10.86
C ALA A 52 2.94 -18.79 -11.52
N TRP A 53 1.63 -18.61 -11.40
CA TRP A 53 0.95 -17.37 -11.80
C TRP A 53 1.30 -16.22 -10.87
N ARG A 54 1.42 -15.03 -11.47
CA ARG A 54 1.75 -13.76 -10.83
C ARG A 54 0.61 -12.79 -11.10
N PHE A 55 -0.12 -12.44 -10.05
CA PHE A 55 -1.26 -11.54 -10.14
C PHE A 55 -0.82 -10.12 -9.78
N THR A 56 -0.78 -9.25 -10.79
CA THR A 56 -0.37 -7.85 -10.67
C THR A 56 -1.57 -6.93 -10.58
N TRP A 57 -1.37 -5.72 -10.07
CA TRP A 57 -2.46 -4.73 -10.04
C TRP A 57 -2.72 -4.15 -11.42
N SER A 58 -1.68 -3.80 -12.16
CA SER A 58 -1.79 -3.18 -13.48
C SER A 58 -0.83 -3.80 -14.49
N ASP A 59 -0.90 -3.36 -15.75
CA ASP A 59 -0.04 -3.89 -16.81
C ASP A 59 1.45 -3.52 -16.65
N ALA A 60 1.73 -2.38 -16.02
CA ALA A 60 3.11 -1.87 -15.94
C ALA A 60 4.04 -2.80 -15.13
N PRO A 61 3.68 -3.29 -13.92
CA PRO A 61 4.43 -4.33 -13.22
C PRO A 61 4.64 -5.60 -14.05
N ARG A 62 3.62 -6.04 -14.81
CA ARG A 62 3.73 -7.20 -15.73
C ARG A 62 4.79 -6.97 -16.81
N ARG A 63 4.73 -5.83 -17.53
CA ARG A 63 5.72 -5.51 -18.58
C ARG A 63 7.15 -5.46 -18.02
N ARG A 64 7.31 -4.85 -16.85
CA ARG A 64 8.61 -4.82 -16.14
C ARG A 64 9.06 -6.22 -15.73
N GLY A 65 8.15 -7.09 -15.30
CA GLY A 65 8.43 -8.50 -15.04
C GLY A 65 8.87 -9.28 -16.28
N HIS A 66 8.20 -9.05 -17.42
CA HIS A 66 8.57 -9.65 -18.70
C HIS A 66 9.99 -9.28 -19.15
N ALA A 67 10.39 -8.01 -18.95
CA ALA A 67 11.73 -7.53 -19.22
C ALA A 67 12.81 -8.20 -18.33
N LEU A 68 12.42 -8.70 -17.15
CA LEU A 68 13.26 -9.50 -16.26
C LEU A 68 13.21 -11.01 -16.56
N GLY A 69 12.66 -11.41 -17.72
CA GLY A 69 12.52 -12.81 -18.11
C GLY A 69 11.39 -13.58 -17.40
N ARG A 70 10.61 -12.92 -16.53
CA ARG A 70 9.49 -13.57 -15.82
C ARG A 70 8.29 -13.70 -16.75
N ARG A 71 7.46 -14.74 -16.54
CA ARG A 71 6.25 -15.05 -17.33
C ARG A 71 5.07 -15.36 -16.42
N ASN A 72 3.95 -15.79 -16.98
CA ASN A 72 2.72 -16.20 -16.28
C ASN A 72 2.17 -15.07 -15.39
N TYR A 73 1.75 -14.00 -16.04
CA TYR A 73 1.19 -12.82 -15.39
C TYR A 73 -0.28 -12.64 -15.75
N HIS A 74 -1.07 -12.17 -14.79
CA HIS A 74 -2.41 -11.65 -15.04
C HIS A 74 -2.63 -10.41 -14.18
N SER A 75 -3.10 -9.32 -14.78
CA SER A 75 -3.45 -8.12 -14.01
C SER A 75 -4.89 -8.19 -13.55
N ILE A 76 -5.15 -7.77 -12.32
CA ILE A 76 -6.46 -7.92 -11.66
C ILE A 76 -6.90 -6.66 -10.88
N GLY A 77 -6.17 -5.54 -10.95
CA GLY A 77 -6.40 -4.41 -10.05
C GLY A 77 -5.93 -4.66 -8.61
N ALA A 78 -5.70 -3.59 -7.85
CA ALA A 78 -5.30 -3.71 -6.45
C ALA A 78 -6.48 -4.19 -5.59
N PRO A 79 -6.28 -5.14 -4.65
CA PRO A 79 -7.31 -5.57 -3.70
C PRO A 79 -7.97 -4.42 -2.93
N PHE A 80 -7.25 -3.32 -2.73
CA PHE A 80 -7.82 -2.12 -2.11
C PHE A 80 -8.97 -1.50 -2.92
N LEU A 81 -8.97 -1.58 -4.24
CA LEU A 81 -10.06 -1.07 -5.06
C LEU A 81 -11.34 -1.89 -4.87
N TYR A 82 -11.22 -3.21 -4.79
CA TYR A 82 -12.34 -4.09 -4.45
C TYR A 82 -12.89 -3.84 -3.04
N LEU A 83 -12.01 -3.44 -2.11
CA LEU A 83 -12.43 -3.01 -0.78
C LEU A 83 -13.25 -1.72 -0.85
N LEU A 84 -12.91 -0.77 -1.73
CA LEU A 84 -13.71 0.45 -1.92
C LEU A 84 -15.13 0.13 -2.42
N ASP A 85 -15.28 -0.86 -3.30
CA ASP A 85 -16.60 -1.32 -3.77
C ASP A 85 -17.40 -2.02 -2.67
N LEU A 86 -16.73 -2.82 -1.83
CA LEU A 86 -17.34 -3.54 -0.70
C LEU A 86 -17.80 -2.62 0.43
N GLU A 87 -17.12 -1.49 0.61
CA GLU A 87 -17.33 -0.57 1.71
C GLU A 87 -17.59 0.82 1.10
N PRO A 88 -18.78 1.13 0.56
CA PRO A 88 -19.07 2.45 0.02
C PRO A 88 -18.88 3.54 1.09
N ALA A 89 -18.38 4.71 0.67
CA ALA A 89 -18.13 5.81 1.62
C ALA A 89 -19.44 6.43 2.10
N ALA A 90 -19.51 6.75 3.40
CA ALA A 90 -20.48 7.69 3.92
C ALA A 90 -20.01 9.13 3.65
N GLU A 91 -20.96 10.06 3.50
CA GLU A 91 -20.67 11.49 3.45
C GLU A 91 -20.37 11.97 4.88
N GLU A 92 -19.09 11.89 5.27
CA GLU A 92 -18.57 12.41 6.53
C GLU A 92 -17.59 13.55 6.26
N GLU A 93 -17.59 14.55 7.14
CA GLU A 93 -16.61 15.62 7.10
C GLU A 93 -15.22 15.06 7.39
N ARG A 94 -14.24 15.43 6.55
CA ARG A 94 -12.86 14.95 6.65
C ARG A 94 -11.96 16.08 7.12
N GLU A 95 -11.07 15.78 8.05
CA GLU A 95 -10.18 16.78 8.64
C GLU A 95 -8.73 16.27 8.73
N GLY A 96 -7.79 17.19 8.57
CA GLY A 96 -6.38 16.92 8.86
C GLY A 96 -5.71 15.99 7.86
N THR A 97 -4.55 15.47 8.30
CA THR A 97 -3.62 14.74 7.44
C THR A 97 -3.24 13.39 8.05
N LEU A 98 -3.42 12.32 7.28
CA LEU A 98 -2.84 11.02 7.61
C LEU A 98 -1.43 10.93 7.03
N TRP A 99 -0.43 10.96 7.91
CA TRP A 99 0.99 10.90 7.56
C TRP A 99 1.53 9.48 7.58
N PHE A 100 2.07 9.03 6.46
CA PHE A 100 2.80 7.77 6.31
C PHE A 100 4.30 8.05 6.32
N LEU A 101 4.93 7.79 7.45
CA LEU A 101 6.37 7.86 7.55
C LEU A 101 7.00 6.65 6.83
N PHE A 102 8.11 6.87 6.14
CA PHE A 102 8.94 5.79 5.63
C PHE A 102 9.62 5.09 6.79
N HIS A 103 9.41 3.79 6.86
CA HIS A 103 9.80 2.95 7.98
C HIS A 103 10.82 1.91 7.54
N GLY A 104 11.64 1.46 8.49
CA GLY A 104 12.48 0.29 8.30
C GLY A 104 11.58 -0.94 8.18
N TRP A 105 12.11 -2.01 7.60
CA TRP A 105 11.50 -3.34 7.72
C TRP A 105 12.35 -4.19 8.67
N GLU A 106 11.90 -5.41 8.97
CA GLU A 106 12.46 -6.31 10.00
C GLU A 106 13.99 -6.53 9.95
N GLY A 107 14.68 -6.15 8.86
CA GLY A 107 16.13 -6.27 8.71
C GLY A 107 16.93 -4.98 8.44
N GLY A 108 16.37 -3.76 8.52
CA GLY A 108 17.09 -2.53 8.16
C GLY A 108 16.90 -1.36 9.14
N LYS A 109 17.99 -0.66 9.49
CA LYS A 109 17.97 0.60 10.26
C LYS A 109 17.77 1.79 9.31
N ILE A 110 16.87 2.71 9.66
CA ILE A 110 16.73 3.99 8.96
C ILE A 110 17.75 4.99 9.50
N GLN A 111 18.32 5.80 8.62
CA GLN A 111 19.00 7.05 8.97
C GLN A 111 18.18 8.23 8.41
N GLY A 112 17.88 9.22 9.25
CA GLY A 112 17.11 10.42 8.87
C GLY A 112 16.96 11.41 10.03
N ASP A 113 16.66 12.67 9.70
CA ASP A 113 16.43 13.74 10.67
C ASP A 113 14.93 13.85 11.00
N HIS A 114 14.51 13.12 12.03
CA HIS A 114 13.11 13.08 12.46
C HIS A 114 12.60 14.42 12.99
N GLN A 115 13.46 15.22 13.64
CA GLN A 115 13.05 16.51 14.19
C GLN A 115 12.77 17.50 13.05
N ARG A 116 13.66 17.57 12.07
CA ARG A 116 13.48 18.41 10.89
C ARG A 116 12.21 18.03 10.12
N LEU A 117 11.92 16.73 9.99
CA LEU A 117 10.68 16.28 9.34
C LEU A 117 9.44 16.74 10.12
N ILE A 118 9.45 16.63 11.45
CA ILE A 118 8.35 17.12 12.31
C ILE A 118 8.14 18.62 12.12
N ASP A 119 9.21 19.41 12.10
CA ASP A 119 9.14 20.85 11.93
C ASP A 119 8.55 21.22 10.56
N GLU A 120 9.00 20.55 9.50
CA GLU A 120 8.46 20.75 8.15
C GLU A 120 6.98 20.36 8.03
N ILE A 121 6.56 19.28 8.71
CA ILE A 121 5.14 18.87 8.76
C ILE A 121 4.29 19.93 9.44
N ARG A 122 4.74 20.47 10.59
CA ARG A 122 4.02 21.53 11.31
C ARG A 122 3.89 22.82 10.52
N GLU A 123 4.90 23.14 9.70
CA GLU A 123 4.84 24.30 8.81
C GLU A 123 3.89 24.08 7.63
N THR A 124 3.79 22.85 7.14
CA THR A 124 3.11 22.54 5.87
C THR A 124 1.65 22.13 6.04
N GLU A 125 1.33 21.36 7.09
CA GLU A 125 0.02 20.76 7.26
C GLU A 125 -0.92 21.70 8.04
N PRO A 126 -2.09 22.07 7.48
CA PRO A 126 -2.92 23.13 8.02
C PRO A 126 -3.79 22.71 9.22
N GLY A 127 -3.76 21.44 9.62
CA GLY A 127 -4.66 20.88 10.62
C GLY A 127 -4.03 19.72 11.40
N PRO A 128 -4.82 18.96 12.17
CA PRO A 128 -4.29 17.86 12.97
C PRO A 128 -3.63 16.79 12.08
N VAL A 129 -2.50 16.26 12.54
CA VAL A 129 -1.76 15.21 11.84
C VAL A 129 -1.82 13.92 12.64
N THR A 130 -2.24 12.85 11.95
CA THR A 130 -2.18 11.47 12.47
C THR A 130 -1.02 10.75 11.79
N PHE A 131 -0.06 10.24 12.57
CA PHE A 131 1.03 9.41 12.07
C PHE A 131 0.62 7.94 12.00
N SER A 132 0.87 7.30 10.86
CA SER A 132 0.83 5.85 10.71
C SER A 132 2.22 5.25 10.88
N LEU A 133 2.40 4.43 11.92
CA LEU A 133 3.60 3.63 12.13
C LEU A 133 3.39 2.17 11.71
N TYR A 134 4.43 1.56 11.13
CA TYR A 134 4.42 0.12 10.91
C TYR A 134 4.43 -0.61 12.27
N TYR A 135 3.80 -1.79 12.35
CA TYR A 135 3.53 -2.41 13.65
C TYR A 135 4.79 -2.66 14.49
N THR A 136 5.93 -2.94 13.85
CA THR A 136 7.20 -3.18 14.55
C THR A 136 7.73 -1.93 15.25
N GLU A 137 7.44 -0.74 14.71
CA GLU A 137 7.80 0.53 15.35
C GLU A 137 6.71 1.00 16.30
N TYR A 138 5.44 0.79 15.95
CA TYR A 138 4.32 1.12 16.83
C TYR A 138 4.35 0.36 18.16
N GLU A 139 4.84 -0.89 18.14
CA GLU A 139 5.01 -1.73 19.32
C GLU A 139 6.22 -1.33 20.18
N ARG A 140 7.06 -0.40 19.71
CA ARG A 140 8.21 0.15 20.42
C ARG A 140 7.83 1.49 21.05
N PRO A 141 7.54 1.53 22.37
CA PRO A 141 7.03 2.74 23.02
C PRO A 141 7.95 3.94 22.85
N GLU A 142 9.27 3.72 22.79
CA GLU A 142 10.25 4.79 22.58
C GLU A 142 10.14 5.45 21.19
N VAL A 143 9.83 4.68 20.15
CA VAL A 143 9.62 5.21 18.81
C VAL A 143 8.27 5.91 18.73
N ARG A 144 7.22 5.28 19.28
CA ARG A 144 5.87 5.84 19.26
C ARG A 144 5.79 7.17 20.03
N ARG A 145 6.37 7.22 21.24
CA ARG A 145 6.37 8.41 22.11
C ARG A 145 7.03 9.61 21.46
N TYR A 146 8.04 9.40 20.62
CA TYR A 146 8.69 10.50 19.91
C TYR A 146 7.70 11.37 19.10
N TYR A 147 6.68 10.75 18.50
CA TYR A 147 5.63 11.46 17.76
C TYR A 147 4.45 11.88 18.65
N GLU A 148 4.09 11.06 19.65
CA GLU A 148 3.04 11.41 20.61
C GLU A 148 3.41 12.66 21.43
N ASP A 149 4.66 12.74 21.91
CA ASP A 149 5.20 13.87 22.67
C ASP A 149 5.32 15.13 21.80
N ALA A 150 5.43 14.98 20.47
CA ALA A 150 5.34 16.06 19.50
C ALA A 150 3.89 16.51 19.22
N GLY A 151 2.89 15.94 19.90
CA GLY A 151 1.48 16.32 19.80
C GLY A 151 0.70 15.64 18.68
N PHE A 152 1.29 14.63 18.02
CA PHE A 152 0.60 13.88 16.96
C PHE A 152 -0.20 12.71 17.52
N ARG A 153 -1.34 12.40 16.88
CA ARG A 153 -2.02 11.12 17.07
C ARG A 153 -1.21 10.05 16.35
N VAL A 154 -0.95 8.91 16.97
CA VAL A 154 -0.21 7.81 16.33
C VAL A 154 -1.10 6.57 16.22
N VAL A 155 -1.12 5.95 15.04
CA VAL A 155 -1.93 4.77 14.74
C VAL A 155 -1.10 3.68 14.07
N SER A 156 -1.58 2.44 14.16
CA SER A 156 -1.13 1.32 13.35
C SER A 156 -2.34 0.52 12.90
N PHE A 157 -2.29 -0.03 11.69
CA PHE A 157 -3.40 -0.79 11.11
C PHE A 157 -3.36 -2.28 11.45
N GLY A 158 -2.33 -2.73 12.17
CA GLY A 158 -2.18 -4.10 12.61
C GLY A 158 -0.96 -4.79 12.00
N ARG A 159 -0.79 -6.06 12.35
CA ARG A 159 0.38 -6.86 11.97
C ARG A 159 0.24 -7.38 10.55
N ARG A 160 1.30 -7.27 9.75
CA ARG A 160 1.41 -7.98 8.46
C ARG A 160 1.33 -9.50 8.67
N GLY A 161 1.89 -9.98 9.77
CA GLY A 161 2.08 -11.40 10.06
C GLY A 161 3.20 -12.02 9.21
N PHE A 162 3.48 -13.29 9.48
CA PHE A 162 4.43 -14.10 8.71
C PHE A 162 3.99 -15.56 8.75
N SER A 163 4.20 -16.31 7.67
CA SER A 163 3.87 -17.74 7.59
C SER A 163 2.47 -18.10 8.13
N TYR A 164 1.44 -17.33 7.75
CA TYR A 164 0.02 -17.47 8.17
C TYR A 164 -0.28 -17.14 9.64
N GLU A 165 0.71 -16.76 10.42
CA GLU A 165 0.53 -16.41 11.82
C GLU A 165 0.32 -14.90 12.00
N ARG A 166 -0.59 -14.55 12.91
CA ARG A 166 -0.80 -13.19 13.44
C ARG A 166 -1.04 -12.10 12.37
N THR A 167 -1.45 -12.49 11.17
CA THR A 167 -1.84 -11.55 10.11
C THR A 167 -3.13 -10.87 10.49
N ASP A 168 -3.14 -9.54 10.57
CA ASP A 168 -4.38 -8.77 10.73
C ASP A 168 -5.13 -8.74 9.40
N ARG A 169 -6.16 -9.60 9.31
CA ARG A 169 -7.00 -9.75 8.12
C ARG A 169 -7.79 -8.48 7.81
N ARG A 170 -7.94 -7.57 8.77
CA ARG A 170 -8.64 -6.28 8.63
C ARG A 170 -7.69 -5.08 8.50
N PHE A 171 -6.41 -5.30 8.25
CA PHE A 171 -5.42 -4.22 8.09
C PHE A 171 -5.90 -3.14 7.10
N LEU A 172 -6.23 -3.53 5.86
CA LEU A 172 -6.66 -2.55 4.85
C LEU A 172 -8.02 -1.92 5.15
N PHE A 173 -8.90 -2.60 5.91
CA PHE A 173 -10.16 -2.02 6.37
C PHE A 173 -9.91 -0.88 7.36
N LYS A 174 -9.00 -1.10 8.32
CA LYS A 174 -8.59 -0.07 9.29
C LYS A 174 -7.90 1.11 8.60
N GLN A 175 -7.05 0.81 7.61
CA GLN A 175 -6.40 1.85 6.81
C GLN A 175 -7.42 2.67 6.01
N LEU A 176 -8.39 2.02 5.34
CA LEU A 176 -9.45 2.73 4.63
C LEU A 176 -10.31 3.59 5.57
N ALA A 177 -10.65 3.06 6.75
CA ALA A 177 -11.40 3.80 7.76
C ALA A 177 -10.66 5.05 8.23
N GLU A 178 -9.35 4.97 8.49
CA GLU A 178 -8.58 6.16 8.83
C GLU A 178 -8.42 7.11 7.63
N LEU A 179 -8.17 6.62 6.42
CA LEU A 179 -8.10 7.47 5.22
C LEU A 179 -9.38 8.29 5.02
N ARG A 180 -10.55 7.69 5.25
CA ARG A 180 -11.84 8.38 5.10
C ARG A 180 -12.12 9.45 6.15
N ARG A 181 -11.38 9.47 7.25
CA ARG A 181 -11.44 10.54 8.26
C ARG A 181 -10.59 11.75 7.88
N HIS A 182 -9.62 11.58 6.99
CA HIS A 182 -8.62 12.60 6.70
C HIS A 182 -8.86 13.24 5.34
N LYS A 183 -8.69 14.57 5.30
CA LYS A 183 -8.76 15.34 4.05
C LYS A 183 -7.53 15.07 3.20
N ARG A 184 -6.35 15.01 3.83
CA ARG A 184 -5.06 14.82 3.17
C ARG A 184 -4.42 13.49 3.53
N VAL A 185 -3.63 12.96 2.60
CA VAL A 185 -2.71 11.84 2.80
C VAL A 185 -1.31 12.30 2.42
N ALA A 186 -0.33 12.08 3.29
CA ALA A 186 1.02 12.57 3.04
C ALA A 186 2.07 11.53 3.43
N ALA A 187 3.25 11.61 2.81
CA ALA A 187 4.39 10.74 3.10
C ALA A 187 5.70 11.41 2.71
N ASN A 188 6.81 10.94 3.30
CA ASN A 188 8.14 11.35 2.87
C ASN A 188 8.70 10.55 1.68
N ARG A 189 8.01 9.49 1.25
CA ARG A 189 8.29 8.77 0.00
C ARG A 189 6.98 8.45 -0.72
N LEU A 190 7.03 8.44 -2.05
CA LEU A 190 5.93 7.90 -2.85
C LEU A 190 5.79 6.42 -2.53
N SER A 191 4.62 6.01 -2.06
CA SER A 191 4.36 4.67 -1.55
C SER A 191 2.94 4.23 -1.86
N THR A 192 2.67 2.94 -1.65
CA THR A 192 1.33 2.35 -1.77
C THR A 192 0.26 3.16 -1.04
N ALA A 193 0.59 3.69 0.14
CA ALA A 193 -0.35 4.40 0.98
C ALA A 193 -0.86 5.70 0.35
N ILE A 194 -0.01 6.40 -0.42
CA ILE A 194 -0.41 7.59 -1.16
C ILE A 194 -1.47 7.24 -2.21
N PHE A 195 -1.21 6.21 -3.02
CA PHE A 195 -2.16 5.73 -4.02
C PHE A 195 -3.49 5.31 -3.40
N TYR A 196 -3.46 4.59 -2.28
CA TYR A 196 -4.67 4.21 -1.55
C TYR A 196 -5.44 5.42 -1.02
N GLY A 197 -4.75 6.43 -0.50
CA GLY A 197 -5.41 7.64 -0.03
C GLY A 197 -6.03 8.45 -1.17
N VAL A 198 -5.36 8.60 -2.30
CA VAL A 198 -5.94 9.23 -3.51
C VAL A 198 -7.19 8.46 -3.96
N ALA A 199 -7.12 7.13 -4.01
CA ALA A 199 -8.27 6.29 -4.38
C ALA A 199 -9.43 6.40 -3.37
N ALA A 200 -9.14 6.64 -2.09
CA ALA A 200 -10.13 6.90 -1.05
C ALA A 200 -10.66 8.36 -1.05
N GLY A 201 -10.11 9.23 -1.90
CA GLY A 201 -10.54 10.61 -2.09
C GLY A 201 -9.74 11.66 -1.29
N CYS A 202 -8.58 11.31 -0.72
CA CYS A 202 -7.71 12.26 -0.04
C CYS A 202 -6.90 13.12 -1.04
N GLU A 203 -6.56 14.34 -0.64
CA GLU A 203 -5.57 15.19 -1.30
C GLU A 203 -4.14 14.68 -0.98
N PRO A 204 -3.32 14.30 -1.97
CA PRO A 204 -2.00 13.72 -1.71
C PRO A 204 -0.90 14.77 -1.52
N ALA A 205 0.12 14.42 -0.74
CA ALA A 205 1.39 15.13 -0.67
C ALA A 205 2.57 14.14 -0.50
N VAL A 206 3.70 14.42 -1.15
CA VAL A 206 4.94 13.64 -1.00
C VAL A 206 6.13 14.57 -0.88
N TYR A 207 6.64 14.75 0.34
CA TYR A 207 7.69 15.73 0.62
C TYR A 207 8.46 15.41 1.92
N GLY A 208 9.56 16.13 2.12
CA GLY A 208 10.44 15.96 3.27
C GLY A 208 11.62 15.05 2.95
N ASP A 209 12.41 14.74 3.97
CA ASP A 209 13.54 13.81 3.86
C ASP A 209 13.00 12.40 3.56
N PRO A 210 13.28 11.81 2.39
CA PRO A 210 12.85 10.45 2.08
C PRO A 210 13.48 9.43 3.04
N MET A 211 14.48 9.84 3.83
CA MET A 211 15.32 9.01 4.67
C MET A 211 16.08 7.97 3.84
N GLN A 212 17.10 7.32 4.41
CA GLN A 212 17.85 6.30 3.68
C GLN A 212 17.94 5.01 4.48
N MET A 213 17.81 3.90 3.75
CA MET A 213 18.14 2.58 4.26
C MET A 213 19.55 2.21 3.84
N GLU A 214 20.35 1.74 4.79
CA GLU A 214 21.67 1.21 4.51
C GLU A 214 21.58 0.02 3.54
N GLY A 215 22.32 0.08 2.42
CA GLY A 215 22.30 -0.95 1.37
C GLY A 215 21.14 -0.85 0.36
N GLU A 216 20.40 0.27 0.33
CA GLU A 216 19.35 0.49 -0.68
C GLU A 216 19.93 0.40 -2.10
N ASN A 217 19.46 -0.57 -2.88
CA ASN A 217 19.92 -0.74 -4.26
C ASN A 217 19.20 0.25 -5.18
N PRO A 218 19.92 1.23 -5.76
CA PRO A 218 19.31 2.30 -6.56
C PRO A 218 18.58 1.78 -7.81
N LEU A 219 18.87 0.57 -8.28
CA LEU A 219 18.21 -0.06 -9.44
C LEU A 219 16.71 -0.36 -9.19
N PHE A 220 16.30 -0.48 -7.93
CA PHE A 220 14.96 -0.98 -7.58
C PHE A 220 14.02 0.07 -7.02
N GLY A 221 14.49 1.29 -6.80
CA GLY A 221 13.59 2.33 -6.33
C GLY A 221 14.22 3.58 -5.76
N GLY A 222 15.37 4.00 -6.29
CA GLY A 222 15.95 5.26 -5.88
C GLY A 222 15.06 6.45 -6.24
N GLU A 223 15.09 7.47 -5.39
CA GLU A 223 14.40 8.76 -5.55
C GLU A 223 14.53 9.36 -6.95
N SER A 224 15.68 9.20 -7.61
CA SER A 224 15.91 9.72 -8.97
C SER A 224 14.98 9.09 -10.02
N ARG A 225 14.66 7.80 -9.88
CA ARG A 225 13.73 7.12 -10.79
C ARG A 225 12.29 7.54 -10.51
N ILE A 226 11.92 7.75 -9.24
CA ILE A 226 10.60 8.27 -8.87
C ILE A 226 10.40 9.66 -9.49
N LYS A 227 11.35 10.57 -9.25
CA LYS A 227 11.33 11.95 -9.80
C LYS A 227 11.22 12.00 -11.31
N ARG A 228 11.74 11.01 -12.02
CA ARG A 228 11.63 10.95 -13.49
C ARG A 228 10.32 10.35 -13.97
N LEU A 229 9.79 9.35 -13.29
CA LEU A 229 8.64 8.57 -13.77
C LEU A 229 7.30 9.07 -13.24
N TRP A 230 7.29 9.68 -12.05
CA TRP A 230 6.09 10.24 -11.42
C TRP A 230 6.38 11.62 -10.81
N PRO A 231 6.96 12.58 -11.57
CA PRO A 231 7.20 13.94 -11.06
C PRO A 231 5.93 14.61 -10.56
N GLU A 232 4.78 14.30 -11.17
CA GLU A 232 3.47 14.82 -10.80
C GLU A 232 2.98 14.32 -9.44
N MET A 233 3.56 13.24 -8.91
CA MET A 233 3.20 12.68 -7.60
C MET A 233 4.08 13.19 -6.47
N LEU A 234 4.87 14.25 -6.70
CA LEU A 234 5.84 14.79 -5.74
C LEU A 234 5.55 16.25 -5.41
N GLY A 235 5.69 16.60 -4.13
CA GLY A 235 5.51 17.96 -3.62
C GLY A 235 4.58 18.05 -2.41
N LYS A 236 4.57 19.23 -1.78
CA LYS A 236 3.68 19.56 -0.64
C LYS A 236 2.22 19.76 -1.05
N SER A 237 2.00 20.05 -2.33
CA SER A 237 0.71 20.14 -2.99
C SER A 237 0.85 19.50 -4.35
N ILE A 238 -0.07 18.59 -4.66
CA ILE A 238 -0.07 17.80 -5.88
C ILE A 238 -1.40 18.07 -6.59
N ASP A 239 -1.35 18.21 -7.92
CA ASP A 239 -2.55 18.33 -8.73
C ASP A 239 -3.43 17.08 -8.59
N LEU A 240 -4.66 17.26 -8.11
CA LEU A 240 -5.53 16.16 -7.73
C LEU A 240 -6.01 15.34 -8.93
N GLU A 241 -6.19 15.98 -10.09
CA GLU A 241 -6.61 15.29 -11.31
C GLU A 241 -5.50 14.40 -11.84
N ALA A 242 -4.28 14.93 -11.95
CA ALA A 242 -3.10 14.17 -12.32
C ALA A 242 -2.84 13.02 -11.34
N ALA A 243 -2.97 13.27 -10.02
CA ALA A 243 -2.80 12.22 -9.02
C ALA A 243 -3.83 11.11 -9.14
N ARG A 244 -5.09 11.43 -9.43
CA ARG A 244 -6.15 10.44 -9.66
C ARG A 244 -5.86 9.62 -10.91
N ALA A 245 -5.49 10.27 -12.01
CA ALA A 245 -5.14 9.59 -13.25
C ALA A 245 -3.98 8.60 -13.06
N THR A 246 -2.90 9.04 -12.41
CA THR A 246 -1.74 8.18 -12.10
C THR A 246 -2.13 7.05 -11.14
N THR A 247 -2.94 7.34 -10.12
CA THR A 247 -3.43 6.35 -9.16
C THR A 247 -4.26 5.26 -9.82
N ASP A 248 -5.18 5.62 -10.72
CA ASP A 248 -6.03 4.67 -11.42
C ASP A 248 -5.21 3.71 -12.31
N VAL A 249 -4.12 4.22 -12.91
CA VAL A 249 -3.19 3.39 -13.68
C VAL A 249 -2.37 2.47 -12.77
N GLU A 250 -1.77 3.00 -11.70
CA GLU A 250 -0.87 2.23 -10.83
C GLU A 250 -1.61 1.20 -9.98
N LEU A 251 -2.82 1.50 -9.50
CA LEU A 251 -3.70 0.55 -8.82
C LEU A 251 -4.48 -0.35 -9.80
N GLY A 252 -4.47 -0.03 -11.09
CA GLY A 252 -5.10 -0.84 -12.12
C GLY A 252 -6.62 -0.86 -12.05
N ARG A 253 -7.26 0.32 -11.95
CA ARG A 253 -8.73 0.46 -11.95
C ARG A 253 -9.37 -0.20 -13.18
N SER A 254 -8.77 -0.03 -14.35
CA SER A 254 -9.24 -0.67 -15.59
C SER A 254 -9.02 -2.19 -15.65
N TRP A 255 -8.29 -2.75 -14.68
CA TRP A 255 -7.98 -4.18 -14.57
C TRP A 255 -8.82 -4.89 -13.50
N MET A 256 -9.70 -4.16 -12.79
CA MET A 256 -10.65 -4.79 -11.88
C MET A 256 -11.57 -5.73 -12.66
N MET A 257 -11.87 -6.87 -12.05
CA MET A 257 -12.66 -7.93 -12.67
C MET A 257 -13.97 -8.12 -11.90
N PRO A 258 -15.07 -8.49 -12.58
CA PRO A 258 -16.28 -8.94 -11.91
C PRO A 258 -16.01 -10.15 -11.00
N ALA A 259 -16.83 -10.31 -9.95
CA ALA A 259 -16.70 -11.40 -8.97
C ALA A 259 -16.63 -12.79 -9.63
N ALA A 260 -17.46 -13.04 -10.65
CA ALA A 260 -17.47 -14.32 -11.36
C ALA A 260 -16.16 -14.60 -12.12
N GLU A 261 -15.56 -13.57 -12.73
CA GLU A 261 -14.29 -13.72 -13.45
C GLU A 261 -13.12 -13.96 -12.50
N LEU A 262 -13.10 -13.30 -11.33
CA LEU A 262 -12.10 -13.60 -10.28
C LEU A 262 -12.22 -15.05 -9.80
N ARG A 263 -13.44 -15.54 -9.57
CA ARG A 263 -13.68 -16.94 -9.19
C ARG A 263 -13.11 -17.90 -10.23
N MET A 264 -13.38 -17.65 -11.51
CA MET A 264 -12.87 -18.46 -12.62
C MET A 264 -11.34 -18.41 -12.71
N LEU A 265 -10.75 -17.20 -12.67
CA LEU A 265 -9.31 -17.00 -12.77
C LEU A 265 -8.54 -17.72 -11.65
N PHE A 266 -9.05 -17.69 -10.43
CA PHE A 266 -8.40 -18.32 -9.28
C PHE A 266 -8.77 -19.79 -9.07
N ASP A 267 -9.65 -20.37 -9.91
CA ASP A 267 -10.24 -21.69 -9.70
C ASP A 267 -10.90 -21.82 -8.31
N TRP A 268 -11.55 -20.74 -7.86
CA TRP A 268 -12.31 -20.71 -6.63
C TRP A 268 -13.74 -21.21 -6.90
N ARG A 269 -13.95 -22.49 -6.63
CA ARG A 269 -15.26 -23.12 -6.67
C ARG A 269 -15.90 -23.03 -5.29
N GLU A 270 -17.22 -22.88 -5.25
CA GLU A 270 -17.97 -23.13 -4.02
C GLU A 270 -17.67 -24.56 -3.57
N ARG A 271 -17.30 -24.72 -2.29
CA ARG A 271 -17.17 -26.06 -1.72
C ARG A 271 -18.59 -26.63 -1.65
N VAL A 272 -18.89 -27.57 -2.54
CA VAL A 272 -20.08 -28.44 -2.43
C VAL A 272 -19.90 -29.36 -1.24
#